data_AF-A0AAW5X8C9-F1
#
_entry.id   AF-A0AAW5X8C9-F1
#
_cell.length_a   1.000
_cell.length_b   1.000
_cell.length_c   1.000
_cell.angle_alpha   90.00
_cell.angle_beta   90.00
_cell.angle_gamma   90.00
#
_symmetry.space_group_name_H-M   'P 1'
#
loop_
_entity.id
_entity.type
_entity.pdbx_description
1 polymer ?
#
loop_
_entity_poly.entity_id
_entity_poly.type
_entity_poly.pdbx_seq_one_letter_code
_entity_poly.pdbx_strand_id
1 'polypeptide(L)'
;MDHQLIKGIPFSTLEYTKAISLLKSWLHEKQEKPRFVVTANPEIVMSAKESTAKSKQFKKMLLSADLITADGIGVIIGSKILKGTLKERVTGADITHDLIKYCNDNRYRVFLFGAAPDSNKKALEKLNEQFPGAQFKGQHGFVNGEEIEEVKMKIKQFKPHLLLVGLGSPKQEEFIYENIQSLNIPLSIGIGGMIDILSGTVKRAPKIMRDTGTEWLYRLLSQPKRFKRQLVLPKFLISVMVERMKGTAS
;
A
#
# COMPACT_ATOMS: atom_id res chain seq x y z
N MET A 1 10.71 16.45 2.91
CA MET A 1 10.82 15.01 3.25
C MET A 1 11.92 14.45 2.38
N ASP A 2 12.86 13.71 2.95
CA ASP A 2 13.94 13.14 2.16
C ASP A 2 13.50 11.84 1.50
N HIS A 3 14.03 11.59 0.31
CA HIS A 3 13.71 10.42 -0.49
C HIS A 3 14.98 9.75 -0.99
N GLN A 4 14.96 8.42 -1.08
CA GLN A 4 15.94 7.65 -1.83
C GLN A 4 15.31 7.17 -3.14
N LEU A 5 15.98 7.45 -4.25
CA LEU A 5 15.61 6.87 -5.55
C LEU A 5 16.08 5.42 -5.64
N ILE A 6 15.17 4.52 -6.01
CA ILE A 6 15.48 3.14 -6.40
C ILE A 6 14.75 2.86 -7.71
N LYS A 7 15.50 2.60 -8.79
CA LYS A 7 14.95 2.48 -10.16
C LYS A 7 14.08 3.67 -10.58
N GLY A 8 14.38 4.87 -10.08
CA GLY A 8 13.63 6.09 -10.35
C GLY A 8 12.27 6.19 -9.65
N ILE A 9 12.05 5.41 -8.57
CA ILE A 9 10.92 5.56 -7.64
C ILE A 9 11.43 6.22 -6.34
N PRO A 10 10.83 7.32 -5.87
CA PRO A 10 11.29 8.09 -4.70
C PRO A 10 10.72 7.54 -3.39
N PHE A 11 11.39 6.53 -2.83
CA PHE A 11 11.03 5.98 -1.51
C PHE A 11 11.32 6.98 -0.41
N SER A 12 10.35 7.21 0.47
CA SER A 12 10.54 8.01 1.69
C SER A 12 11.57 7.36 2.60
N THR A 13 12.48 8.16 3.15
CA THR A 13 13.47 7.71 4.14
C THR A 13 12.93 7.75 5.58
N LEU A 14 11.65 8.09 5.75
CA LEU A 14 11.01 8.13 7.07
C LEU A 14 11.01 6.75 7.73
N GLU A 15 11.45 6.74 8.98
CA GLU A 15 11.25 5.63 9.90
C GLU A 15 9.74 5.47 10.23
N TYR A 16 9.34 4.26 10.59
CA TYR A 16 7.95 3.84 10.77
C TYR A 16 7.19 4.77 11.73
N THR A 17 7.78 5.12 12.87
CA THR A 17 7.18 6.00 13.88
C THR A 17 6.89 7.40 13.34
N LYS A 18 7.77 7.93 12.49
CA LYS A 18 7.60 9.22 11.83
C LYS A 18 6.59 9.14 10.69
N ALA A 19 6.63 8.07 9.90
CA ALA A 19 5.66 7.83 8.85
C ALA A 19 4.24 7.75 9.42
N ILE A 20 4.01 6.97 10.49
CA ILE A 20 2.68 6.85 11.10
C ILE A 20 2.24 8.17 11.74
N SER A 21 3.13 8.93 12.38
CA SER A 21 2.81 10.25 12.93
C SER A 21 2.35 11.22 11.83
N LEU A 22 3.03 11.22 10.68
CA LEU A 22 2.66 12.02 9.54
C LEU A 22 1.28 11.62 8.97
N LEU A 23 1.04 10.31 8.79
CA LEU A 23 -0.25 9.84 8.27
C LEU A 23 -1.41 10.17 9.21
N LYS A 24 -1.18 10.13 10.53
CA LYS A 24 -2.17 10.57 11.53
C LYS A 24 -2.48 12.06 11.44
N SER A 25 -1.47 12.92 11.19
CA SER A 25 -1.72 14.36 11.01
C SER A 25 -2.55 14.62 9.75
N TRP A 26 -2.34 13.85 8.68
CA TRP A 26 -3.15 13.95 7.45
C TRP A 26 -4.61 13.55 7.64
N LEU A 27 -4.93 12.69 8.62
CA LEU A 27 -6.32 12.36 8.96
C LEU A 27 -7.00 13.42 9.82
N HIS A 28 -6.23 14.18 10.60
CA HIS A 28 -6.74 15.11 11.60
C HIS A 28 -7.02 16.51 11.05
N GLU A 29 -6.11 17.03 10.23
CA GLU A 29 -6.25 18.37 9.66
C GLU A 29 -7.45 18.41 8.69
N LYS A 30 -8.24 19.50 8.73
CA LYS A 30 -9.10 19.88 7.59
C LYS A 30 -8.17 20.20 6.43
N GLN A 31 -7.68 19.17 5.75
CA GLN A 31 -6.64 19.29 4.76
C GLN A 31 -7.14 20.13 3.59
N GLU A 32 -6.27 21.01 3.11
CA GLU A 32 -6.48 21.76 1.87
C GLU A 32 -6.48 20.85 0.64
N LYS A 33 -5.89 19.65 0.74
CA LYS A 33 -5.82 18.68 -0.37
C LYS A 33 -5.85 17.21 0.08
N PRO A 34 -6.43 16.31 -0.74
CA PRO A 34 -6.42 14.87 -0.49
C PRO A 34 -5.00 14.28 -0.66
N ARG A 35 -4.69 13.22 0.11
CA ARG A 35 -3.36 12.58 0.11
C ARG A 35 -3.37 11.15 -0.43
N PHE A 36 -2.33 10.81 -1.18
CA PHE A 36 -2.11 9.48 -1.74
C PHE A 36 -0.85 8.82 -1.17
N VAL A 37 -1.00 7.61 -0.65
CA VAL A 37 0.12 6.77 -0.18
C VAL A 37 0.22 5.48 -0.97
N VAL A 38 1.44 5.18 -1.40
CA VAL A 38 1.81 3.90 -2.00
C VAL A 38 2.72 3.13 -1.05
N THR A 39 2.41 1.85 -0.86
CA THR A 39 3.26 0.89 -0.12
C THR A 39 4.02 0.05 -1.13
N ALA A 40 5.13 0.58 -1.62
CA ALA A 40 5.82 0.04 -2.78
C ALA A 40 6.72 -1.14 -2.40
N ASN A 41 6.46 -2.28 -3.03
CA ASN A 41 7.30 -3.47 -2.95
C ASN A 41 8.08 -3.67 -4.28
N PRO A 42 8.95 -4.69 -4.39
CA PRO A 42 9.71 -4.94 -5.62
C PRO A 42 8.84 -5.22 -6.87
N GLU A 43 7.62 -5.76 -6.72
CA GLU A 43 6.68 -5.96 -7.83
C GLU A 43 6.24 -4.62 -8.41
N ILE A 44 5.84 -3.67 -7.56
CA ILE A 44 5.46 -2.31 -7.98
C ILE A 44 6.62 -1.62 -8.70
N VAL A 45 7.83 -1.69 -8.15
CA VAL A 45 9.01 -1.03 -8.77
C VAL A 45 9.32 -1.64 -10.14
N MET A 46 9.26 -2.96 -10.27
CA MET A 46 9.56 -3.63 -11.54
C MET A 46 8.48 -3.37 -12.59
N SER A 47 7.20 -3.34 -12.21
CA SER A 47 6.11 -2.99 -13.12
C SER A 47 6.21 -1.56 -13.67
N ALA A 48 6.74 -0.63 -12.86
CA ALA A 48 6.97 0.77 -13.26
C ALA A 48 8.25 0.99 -14.08
N LYS A 49 9.17 0.01 -14.11
CA LYS A 49 10.46 0.12 -14.81
C LYS A 49 10.35 -0.11 -16.32
N GLU A 50 9.39 -0.92 -16.77
CA GLU A 50 9.34 -1.35 -18.17
C GLU A 50 9.09 -0.19 -19.14
N SER A 51 9.54 -0.33 -20.39
CA SER A 51 9.46 0.73 -21.40
C SER A 51 8.11 0.82 -22.12
N THR A 52 7.10 0.06 -21.67
CA THR A 52 5.77 0.07 -22.28
C THR A 52 5.01 1.36 -21.95
N ALA A 53 4.04 1.75 -22.78
CA ALA A 53 3.18 2.91 -22.49
C ALA A 53 2.44 2.74 -21.15
N LYS A 54 1.96 1.53 -20.86
CA LYS A 54 1.28 1.19 -19.60
C LYS A 54 2.20 1.40 -18.38
N SER A 55 3.45 0.97 -18.46
CA SER A 55 4.42 1.14 -17.38
C SER A 55 4.83 2.59 -17.17
N LYS A 56 4.93 3.39 -18.24
CA LYS A 56 5.15 4.84 -18.12
C LYS A 56 3.97 5.54 -17.43
N GLN A 57 2.73 5.16 -17.78
CA GLN A 57 1.53 5.68 -17.13
C GLN A 57 1.49 5.28 -15.64
N PHE A 58 1.77 4.01 -15.33
CA PHE A 58 1.83 3.54 -13.95
C PHE A 58 2.92 4.26 -13.15
N LYS A 59 4.11 4.45 -13.72
CA LYS A 59 5.17 5.25 -13.09
C LYS A 59 4.71 6.69 -12.81
N LYS A 60 4.00 7.33 -13.74
CA LYS A 60 3.42 8.67 -13.52
C LYS A 60 2.46 8.69 -12.33
N MET A 61 1.61 7.67 -12.21
CA MET A 61 0.70 7.53 -11.06
C MET A 61 1.49 7.41 -9.75
N LEU A 62 2.52 6.55 -9.72
CA LEU A 62 3.37 6.40 -8.53
C LEU A 62 4.06 7.73 -8.14
N LEU A 63 4.59 8.46 -9.10
CA LEU A 63 5.27 9.75 -8.85
C LEU A 63 4.35 10.86 -8.38
N SER A 64 3.03 10.69 -8.49
CA SER A 64 2.06 11.63 -7.92
C SER A 64 1.74 11.38 -6.43
N ALA A 65 2.19 10.26 -5.86
CA ALA A 65 1.93 9.93 -4.47
C ALA A 65 2.65 10.91 -3.52
N ASP A 66 1.96 11.34 -2.47
CA ASP A 66 2.54 12.18 -1.41
C ASP A 66 3.54 11.41 -0.53
N LEU A 67 3.40 10.08 -0.45
CA LEU A 67 4.31 9.21 0.28
C LEU A 67 4.43 7.84 -0.41
N ILE A 68 5.67 7.42 -0.68
CA ILE A 68 5.99 6.05 -1.11
C ILE A 68 6.80 5.39 0.00
N THR A 69 6.24 4.36 0.62
CA THR A 69 6.87 3.61 1.71
C THR A 69 7.55 2.34 1.21
N ALA A 70 8.60 1.91 1.90
CA ALA A 70 9.34 0.69 1.57
C ALA A 70 8.61 -0.55 2.12
N ASP A 71 7.80 -1.18 1.27
CA ASP A 71 7.06 -2.39 1.63
C ASP A 71 7.86 -3.66 1.30
N GLY A 72 8.34 -4.32 2.36
CA GLY A 72 9.03 -5.61 2.27
C GLY A 72 10.56 -5.53 2.19
N ILE A 73 11.20 -6.66 2.48
CA ILE A 73 12.65 -6.74 2.67
C ILE A 73 13.43 -6.49 1.38
N GLY A 74 12.85 -6.81 0.22
CA GLY A 74 13.51 -6.65 -1.07
C GLY A 74 13.91 -5.20 -1.33
N VAL A 75 13.04 -4.23 -0.99
CA VAL A 75 13.34 -2.79 -1.14
C VAL A 75 14.49 -2.38 -0.21
N ILE A 76 14.51 -2.86 1.03
CA ILE A 76 15.58 -2.57 1.99
C ILE A 76 16.92 -3.15 1.53
N ILE A 77 16.92 -4.38 1.04
CA ILE A 77 18.13 -4.99 0.46
C ILE A 77 18.58 -4.19 -0.77
N GLY A 78 17.66 -3.79 -1.64
CA GLY A 78 17.95 -2.94 -2.79
C GLY A 78 18.59 -1.61 -2.38
N SER A 79 18.06 -0.96 -1.34
CA SER A 79 18.65 0.25 -0.77
C SER A 79 20.07 0.01 -0.26
N LYS A 80 20.30 -1.08 0.49
CA LYS A 80 21.65 -1.46 0.97
C LYS A 80 22.63 -1.70 -0.18
N ILE A 81 22.19 -2.36 -1.25
CA ILE A 81 23.01 -2.53 -2.46
C ILE A 81 23.41 -1.18 -3.03
N LEU A 82 22.50 -0.19 -3.04
CA LEU A 82 22.79 1.16 -3.51
C LEU A 82 23.53 2.04 -2.49
N LYS A 83 23.96 1.50 -1.33
CA LYS A 83 24.50 2.27 -0.19
C LYS A 83 23.57 3.41 0.25
N GLY A 84 22.27 3.15 0.19
CA GLY A 84 21.22 4.12 0.50
C GLY A 84 20.91 4.27 1.98
N THR A 85 19.83 5.00 2.25
CA THR A 85 19.45 5.48 3.59
C THR A 85 18.14 4.87 4.11
N LEU A 86 17.48 3.97 3.36
CA LEU A 86 16.29 3.26 3.87
C LEU A 86 16.71 2.30 5.00
N LYS A 87 16.34 2.65 6.22
CA LYS A 87 16.76 1.91 7.43
C LYS A 87 15.89 0.71 7.74
N GLU A 88 14.57 0.83 7.54
CA GLU A 88 13.60 -0.18 7.94
C GLU A 88 12.42 -0.29 6.96
N ARG A 89 11.66 -1.37 7.10
CA ARG A 89 10.44 -1.59 6.33
C ARG A 89 9.30 -0.80 6.95
N VAL A 90 8.51 -0.16 6.09
CA VAL A 90 7.29 0.53 6.49
C VAL A 90 6.17 -0.10 5.66
N THR A 91 5.56 -1.16 6.19
CA THR A 91 4.66 -2.02 5.43
C THR A 91 3.23 -1.49 5.43
N GLY A 92 2.50 -1.72 4.34
CA GLY A 92 1.08 -1.35 4.28
C GLY A 92 0.23 -2.05 5.35
N ALA A 93 0.60 -3.27 5.75
CA ALA A 93 -0.10 -4.01 6.78
C ALA A 93 0.05 -3.41 8.18
N ASP A 94 1.26 -2.97 8.54
CA ASP A 94 1.52 -2.30 9.82
C ASP A 94 0.87 -0.92 9.86
N ILE A 95 1.07 -0.10 8.81
CA ILE A 95 0.43 1.23 8.69
C ILE A 95 -1.09 1.11 8.82
N THR A 96 -1.71 0.18 8.08
CA THR A 96 -3.17 0.01 8.09
C THR A 96 -3.69 -0.31 9.48
N HIS A 97 -3.01 -1.20 10.20
CA HIS A 97 -3.41 -1.58 11.55
C HIS A 97 -3.36 -0.40 12.52
N ASP A 98 -2.27 0.37 12.51
CA ASP A 98 -2.11 1.51 13.43
C ASP A 98 -3.02 2.68 13.09
N LEU A 99 -3.31 2.89 11.80
CA LEU A 99 -4.29 3.89 11.37
C LEU A 99 -5.72 3.49 11.76
N ILE A 100 -6.09 2.21 11.65
CA ILE A 100 -7.41 1.72 12.11
C ILE A 100 -7.58 1.98 13.61
N LYS A 101 -6.56 1.65 14.42
CA LYS A 101 -6.58 1.96 15.86
C LYS A 101 -6.73 3.46 16.11
N TYR A 102 -5.98 4.29 15.38
CA TYR A 102 -6.11 5.74 15.51
C TYR A 102 -7.50 6.26 15.11
N CYS A 103 -8.07 5.73 14.03
CA CYS A 103 -9.43 6.04 13.61
C CYS A 103 -10.45 5.64 14.67
N ASN A 104 -10.25 4.51 15.35
CA ASN A 104 -11.09 4.08 16.46
C ASN A 104 -11.09 5.10 17.60
N ASP A 105 -9.90 5.51 18.03
CA ASP A 105 -9.72 6.40 19.17
C ASP A 105 -10.30 7.81 18.89
N ASN A 106 -10.34 8.21 17.61
CA ASN A 106 -10.83 9.52 17.16
C ASN A 106 -12.24 9.48 16.51
N ARG A 107 -12.91 8.33 16.54
CA ARG A 107 -14.23 8.11 15.92
C ARG A 107 -14.31 8.46 14.44
N TYR A 108 -13.25 8.17 13.70
CA TYR A 108 -13.18 8.41 12.27
C TYR A 108 -13.85 7.31 11.45
N ARG A 109 -14.19 7.71 10.23
CA ARG A 109 -14.83 6.89 9.20
C ARG A 109 -13.78 6.29 8.28
N VAL A 110 -13.81 4.96 8.12
CA VAL A 110 -12.88 4.21 7.27
C VAL A 110 -13.66 3.45 6.20
N PHE A 111 -13.27 3.62 4.93
CA PHE A 111 -13.88 2.89 3.81
C PHE A 111 -12.90 1.85 3.24
N LEU A 112 -13.35 0.60 3.11
CA LEU A 112 -12.58 -0.51 2.53
C LEU A 112 -13.09 -0.83 1.12
N PHE A 113 -12.27 -0.63 0.09
CA PHE A 113 -12.60 -1.00 -1.28
C PHE A 113 -11.66 -2.08 -1.80
N GLY A 114 -12.16 -3.30 -2.00
CA GLY A 114 -11.34 -4.40 -2.55
C GLY A 114 -11.64 -5.78 -1.96
N ALA A 115 -10.78 -6.74 -2.30
CA ALA A 115 -10.93 -8.18 -1.99
C ALA A 115 -12.22 -8.84 -2.52
N ALA A 116 -12.37 -10.13 -2.26
CA ALA A 116 -13.57 -10.90 -2.58
C ALA A 116 -14.77 -10.48 -1.72
N PRO A 117 -16.02 -10.66 -2.19
CA PRO A 117 -17.23 -10.33 -1.43
C PRO A 117 -17.20 -10.85 0.01
N ASP A 118 -16.90 -12.15 0.20
CA ASP A 118 -16.83 -12.77 1.52
C ASP A 118 -15.70 -12.23 2.39
N SER A 119 -14.52 -11.99 1.81
CA SER A 119 -13.38 -11.42 2.55
C SER A 119 -13.69 -9.99 2.99
N ASN A 120 -14.25 -9.15 2.10
CA ASN A 120 -14.59 -7.78 2.41
C ASN A 120 -15.66 -7.71 3.52
N LYS A 121 -16.73 -8.50 3.39
CA LYS A 121 -17.80 -8.60 4.40
C LYS A 121 -17.26 -9.02 5.77
N LYS A 122 -16.49 -10.11 5.83
CA LYS A 122 -15.89 -10.61 7.08
C LYS A 122 -14.90 -9.62 7.69
N ALA A 123 -14.16 -8.88 6.87
CA ALA A 123 -13.28 -7.82 7.37
C ALA A 123 -14.08 -6.71 8.04
N LEU A 124 -15.18 -6.25 7.43
CA LEU A 124 -16.04 -5.23 8.02
C LEU A 124 -16.69 -5.70 9.33
N GLU A 125 -17.18 -6.95 9.40
CA GLU A 125 -17.75 -7.52 10.62
C GLU A 125 -16.74 -7.50 11.77
N LYS A 126 -15.52 -8.02 11.54
CA LYS A 126 -14.45 -8.05 12.54
C LYS A 126 -13.98 -6.67 12.95
N LEU A 127 -13.90 -5.73 12.01
CA LEU A 127 -13.47 -4.36 12.31
C LEU A 127 -14.49 -3.64 13.20
N ASN A 128 -15.79 -3.78 12.91
CA ASN A 128 -16.83 -3.18 13.76
C ASN A 128 -16.86 -3.81 15.17
N GLU A 129 -16.56 -5.10 15.30
CA GLU A 129 -16.44 -5.76 16.60
C GLU A 129 -15.20 -5.31 17.39
N GLN A 130 -14.03 -5.27 16.75
CA GLN A 130 -12.76 -4.99 17.42
C GLN A 130 -12.51 -3.50 17.67
N PHE A 131 -13.10 -2.63 16.85
CA PHE A 131 -12.86 -1.19 16.85
C PHE A 131 -14.18 -0.39 16.85
N PRO A 132 -14.99 -0.50 17.92
CA PRO A 132 -16.35 0.07 17.97
C PRO A 132 -16.38 1.61 17.97
N GLY A 133 -15.26 2.28 18.20
CA GLY A 133 -15.16 3.73 18.11
C GLY A 133 -15.16 4.24 16.67
N ALA A 134 -14.58 3.48 15.74
CA ALA A 134 -14.55 3.83 14.32
C ALA A 134 -15.80 3.35 13.60
N GLN A 135 -16.14 4.02 12.49
CA GLN A 135 -17.20 3.58 11.59
C GLN A 135 -16.59 2.96 10.34
N PHE A 136 -16.99 1.74 10.00
CA PHE A 136 -16.50 1.04 8.82
C PHE A 136 -17.61 0.83 7.79
N LYS A 137 -17.31 1.16 6.53
CA LYS A 137 -18.08 0.70 5.35
C LYS A 137 -17.14 0.15 4.31
N GLY A 138 -17.66 -0.60 3.35
CA GLY A 138 -16.83 -1.10 2.27
C GLY A 138 -17.61 -1.65 1.09
N GLN A 139 -16.85 -1.98 0.05
CA GLN A 139 -17.31 -2.59 -1.18
C GLN A 139 -16.24 -3.57 -1.67
N HIS A 140 -16.64 -4.74 -2.16
CA HIS A 140 -15.68 -5.71 -2.71
C HIS A 140 -15.05 -5.22 -4.01
N GLY A 141 -13.91 -5.80 -4.39
CA GLY A 141 -13.14 -5.36 -5.56
C GLY A 141 -13.56 -5.98 -6.90
N PHE A 142 -14.43 -7.00 -6.87
CA PHE A 142 -14.99 -7.63 -8.07
C PHE A 142 -16.16 -6.80 -8.60
N VAL A 143 -15.86 -5.59 -9.08
CA VAL A 143 -16.83 -4.67 -9.65
C VAL A 143 -16.55 -4.42 -11.13
N ASN A 144 -17.59 -4.25 -11.92
CA ASN A 144 -17.54 -3.88 -13.33
C ASN A 144 -17.47 -2.35 -13.50
N GLY A 145 -17.44 -1.88 -14.76
CA GLY A 145 -17.31 -0.45 -15.08
C GLY A 145 -18.51 0.41 -14.68
N GLU A 146 -19.73 -0.12 -14.66
CA GLU A 146 -20.92 0.63 -14.24
C GLU A 146 -21.00 0.72 -12.71
N GLU A 147 -20.65 -0.38 -12.03
CA GLU A 147 -20.60 -0.48 -10.58
C GLU A 147 -19.54 0.46 -9.97
N ILE A 148 -18.50 0.86 -10.72
CA ILE A 148 -17.46 1.75 -10.18
C ILE A 148 -18.00 3.13 -9.80
N GLU A 149 -18.95 3.67 -10.56
CA GLU A 149 -19.59 4.96 -10.25
C GLU A 149 -20.45 4.83 -8.99
N GLU A 150 -21.14 3.70 -8.82
CA GLU A 150 -21.86 3.41 -7.58
C GLU A 150 -20.92 3.31 -6.38
N VAL A 151 -19.75 2.69 -6.54
CA VAL A 151 -18.72 2.64 -5.49
C VAL A 151 -18.30 4.06 -5.11
N LYS A 152 -18.02 4.91 -6.10
CA LYS A 152 -17.65 6.32 -5.86
C LYS A 152 -18.76 7.08 -5.14
N MET A 153 -20.02 6.87 -5.52
CA MET A 153 -21.16 7.47 -4.83
C MET A 153 -21.25 7.01 -3.37
N LYS A 154 -21.13 5.71 -3.09
CA LYS A 154 -21.11 5.15 -1.72
C LYS A 154 -19.97 5.77 -0.89
N ILE A 155 -18.78 5.91 -1.47
CA ILE A 155 -17.63 6.53 -0.83
C ILE A 155 -17.93 8.01 -0.51
N LYS A 156 -18.42 8.79 -1.48
CA LYS A 156 -18.75 10.21 -1.30
C LYS A 156 -19.83 10.44 -0.25
N GLN A 157 -20.87 9.60 -0.24
CA GLN A 157 -21.94 9.66 0.76
C GLN A 157 -21.43 9.34 2.16
N PHE A 158 -20.53 8.34 2.27
CA PHE A 158 -19.95 7.95 3.55
C PHE A 158 -18.96 8.99 4.09
N LYS A 159 -18.30 9.77 3.22
CA LYS A 159 -17.31 10.80 3.57
C LYS A 159 -16.19 10.25 4.48
N PRO A 160 -15.47 9.18 4.08
CA PRO A 160 -14.42 8.62 4.91
C PRO A 160 -13.31 9.63 5.17
N HIS A 161 -12.62 9.48 6.29
CA HIS A 161 -11.34 10.14 6.54
C HIS A 161 -10.21 9.32 5.91
N LEU A 162 -10.36 7.99 5.95
CA LEU A 162 -9.40 7.02 5.45
C LEU A 162 -10.06 6.11 4.41
N LEU A 163 -9.50 6.09 3.19
CA LEU A 163 -9.84 5.13 2.15
C LEU A 163 -8.71 4.10 2.02
N LEU A 164 -9.06 2.83 2.22
CA LEU A 164 -8.16 1.70 2.08
C LEU A 164 -8.53 0.90 0.82
N VAL A 165 -7.66 0.88 -0.19
CA VAL A 165 -7.92 0.24 -1.48
C VAL A 165 -7.09 -1.04 -1.63
N GLY A 166 -7.76 -2.19 -1.66
CA GLY A 166 -7.19 -3.53 -1.78
C GLY A 166 -7.58 -4.24 -3.08
N LEU A 167 -7.43 -3.55 -4.22
CA LEU A 167 -7.67 -4.11 -5.56
C LEU A 167 -6.46 -4.86 -6.13
N GLY A 168 -5.30 -4.70 -5.48
CA GLY A 168 -4.00 -5.13 -5.99
C GLY A 168 -3.42 -4.11 -6.96
N SER A 169 -2.08 -4.06 -7.02
CA SER A 169 -1.36 -3.23 -7.98
C SER A 169 -1.46 -3.81 -9.39
N PRO A 170 -1.65 -2.99 -10.45
CA PRO A 170 -1.68 -1.51 -10.43
C PRO A 170 -3.07 -0.88 -10.20
N LYS A 171 -4.13 -1.70 -10.15
CA LYS A 171 -5.53 -1.22 -10.14
C LYS A 171 -5.86 -0.31 -8.96
N GLN A 172 -5.27 -0.56 -7.80
CA GLN A 172 -5.51 0.26 -6.60
C GLN A 172 -4.87 1.66 -6.74
N GLU A 173 -3.67 1.76 -7.32
CA GLU A 173 -3.01 3.04 -7.57
C GLU A 173 -3.74 3.82 -8.66
N GLU A 174 -4.18 3.13 -9.71
CA GLU A 174 -4.99 3.71 -10.79
C GLU A 174 -6.31 4.28 -10.26
N PHE A 175 -7.06 3.51 -9.48
CA PHE A 175 -8.31 3.97 -8.89
C PHE A 175 -8.10 5.21 -8.00
N ILE A 176 -7.08 5.20 -7.13
CA ILE A 176 -6.83 6.35 -6.26
C ILE A 176 -6.41 7.55 -7.11
N TYR A 177 -5.45 7.39 -8.01
CA TYR A 177 -4.94 8.48 -8.85
C TYR A 177 -6.03 9.16 -9.67
N GLU A 178 -6.90 8.38 -10.32
CA GLU A 178 -7.96 8.92 -11.17
C GLU A 178 -9.07 9.62 -10.38
N ASN A 179 -9.27 9.25 -9.12
CA ASN A 179 -10.40 9.69 -8.32
C ASN A 179 -9.99 10.56 -7.12
N ILE A 180 -8.70 10.87 -6.94
CA ILE A 180 -8.21 11.55 -5.74
C ILE A 180 -8.85 12.93 -5.55
N GLN A 181 -8.93 13.72 -6.62
CA GLN A 181 -9.53 15.05 -6.60
C GLN A 181 -11.06 14.97 -6.44
N SER A 182 -11.70 14.03 -7.14
CA SER A 182 -13.16 13.94 -7.17
C SER A 182 -13.76 13.36 -5.88
N LEU A 183 -13.05 12.45 -5.22
CA LEU A 183 -13.45 11.87 -3.93
C LEU A 183 -13.06 12.76 -2.75
N ASN A 184 -11.97 13.54 -2.89
CA ASN A 184 -11.47 14.48 -1.89
C ASN A 184 -11.40 13.89 -0.47
N ILE A 185 -10.87 12.66 -0.36
CA ILE A 185 -10.72 11.95 0.90
C ILE A 185 -9.39 12.35 1.51
N PRO A 186 -9.32 12.69 2.82
CA PRO A 186 -8.08 13.16 3.45
C PRO A 186 -6.89 12.23 3.19
N LEU A 187 -7.09 10.92 3.33
CA LEU A 187 -6.03 9.93 3.11
C LEU A 187 -6.52 8.70 2.34
N SER A 188 -5.89 8.40 1.22
CA SER A 188 -6.11 7.18 0.42
C SER A 188 -4.84 6.35 0.33
N ILE A 189 -4.94 5.05 0.63
CA ILE A 189 -3.79 4.13 0.69
C ILE A 189 -4.07 2.86 -0.12
N GLY A 190 -3.15 2.50 -1.01
CA GLY A 190 -3.10 1.17 -1.61
C GLY A 190 -2.58 0.14 -0.60
N ILE A 191 -3.40 -0.85 -0.24
CA ILE A 191 -3.11 -1.83 0.84
C ILE A 191 -2.98 -3.28 0.36
N GLY A 192 -3.10 -3.52 -0.95
CA GLY A 192 -2.97 -4.86 -1.54
C GLY A 192 -3.90 -5.88 -0.87
N GLY A 193 -3.34 -7.02 -0.44
CA GLY A 193 -4.08 -8.12 0.18
C GLY A 193 -4.40 -7.94 1.67
N MET A 194 -4.30 -6.73 2.23
CA MET A 194 -4.53 -6.52 3.67
C MET A 194 -5.98 -6.79 4.09
N ILE A 195 -6.96 -6.59 3.21
CA ILE A 195 -8.37 -6.90 3.51
C ILE A 195 -8.56 -8.40 3.81
N ASP A 196 -7.87 -9.29 3.09
CA ASP A 196 -7.91 -10.75 3.36
C ASP A 196 -7.24 -11.13 4.69
N ILE A 197 -6.32 -10.29 5.19
CA ILE A 197 -5.71 -10.46 6.52
C ILE A 197 -6.69 -10.02 7.59
N LEU A 198 -7.35 -8.87 7.41
CA LEU A 198 -8.36 -8.34 8.33
C LEU A 198 -9.57 -9.29 8.45
N SER A 199 -9.99 -9.92 7.35
CA SER A 199 -11.05 -10.94 7.38
C SER A 199 -10.63 -12.22 8.11
N GLY A 200 -9.33 -12.46 8.30
CA GLY A 200 -8.76 -13.70 8.80
C GLY A 200 -8.76 -14.85 7.77
N THR A 201 -9.14 -14.60 6.52
CA THR A 201 -9.02 -15.57 5.42
C THR A 201 -7.56 -15.94 5.17
N VAL A 202 -6.65 -14.96 5.32
CA VAL A 202 -5.21 -15.15 5.23
C VAL A 202 -4.57 -14.89 6.57
N LYS A 203 -3.86 -15.89 7.12
CA LYS A 203 -3.08 -15.70 8.35
C LYS A 203 -1.89 -14.77 8.08
N ARG A 204 -1.70 -13.79 8.96
CA ARG A 204 -0.51 -12.94 8.96
C ARG A 204 0.71 -13.78 9.34
N ALA A 205 1.86 -13.48 8.75
CA ALA A 205 3.10 -14.19 9.11
C ALA A 205 3.44 -14.00 10.60
N PRO A 206 3.99 -15.02 11.27
CA PRO A 206 4.46 -14.91 12.66
C PRO A 206 5.37 -13.70 12.87
N LYS A 207 5.34 -13.09 14.06
CA LYS A 207 6.10 -11.87 14.37
C LYS A 207 7.59 -12.03 14.06
N ILE A 208 8.21 -13.15 14.44
CA ILE A 208 9.62 -13.44 14.15
C ILE A 208 9.92 -13.41 12.65
N MET A 209 9.03 -13.97 11.83
CA MET A 209 9.20 -13.97 10.37
C MET A 209 9.00 -12.58 9.77
N ARG A 210 8.12 -11.78 10.36
CA ARG A 210 8.00 -10.37 10.01
C ARG A 210 9.28 -9.64 10.39
N ASP A 211 9.74 -9.70 11.62
CA ASP A 211 10.90 -8.97 12.13
C ASP A 211 12.20 -9.33 11.39
N THR A 212 12.39 -10.61 11.05
CA THR A 212 13.53 -11.10 10.27
C THR A 212 13.40 -10.85 8.75
N GLY A 213 12.27 -10.31 8.29
CA GLY A 213 12.01 -10.08 6.86
C GLY A 213 11.77 -11.35 6.05
N THR A 214 11.57 -12.50 6.68
CA THR A 214 11.28 -13.80 6.04
C THR A 214 9.78 -14.03 5.77
N GLU A 215 8.94 -13.01 5.97
CA GLU A 215 7.51 -13.05 5.64
C GLU A 215 7.23 -13.49 4.20
N TRP A 216 8.08 -13.13 3.24
CA TRP A 216 7.93 -13.58 1.85
C TRP A 216 8.02 -15.11 1.72
N LEU A 217 8.87 -15.75 2.53
CA LEU A 217 9.03 -17.21 2.58
C LEU A 217 7.80 -17.87 3.20
N TYR A 218 7.28 -17.31 4.30
CA TYR A 218 6.01 -17.77 4.90
C TYR A 218 4.86 -17.73 3.90
N ARG A 219 4.72 -16.62 3.15
CA ARG A 219 3.68 -16.46 2.13
C ARG A 219 3.89 -17.41 0.96
N LEU A 220 5.14 -17.68 0.57
CA LEU A 220 5.45 -18.67 -0.47
C LEU A 220 5.04 -20.08 -0.04
N LEU A 221 5.39 -20.50 1.18
CA LEU A 221 5.02 -21.81 1.72
C LEU A 221 3.50 -21.95 1.90
N SER A 222 2.83 -20.87 2.30
CA SER A 222 1.38 -20.85 2.49
C SER A 222 0.60 -20.80 1.16
N GLN A 223 1.19 -20.28 0.09
CA GLN A 223 0.57 -20.16 -1.23
C GLN A 223 1.59 -20.46 -2.34
N PRO A 224 1.97 -21.74 -2.55
CA PRO A 224 3.04 -22.12 -3.49
C PRO A 224 2.77 -21.71 -4.94
N LYS A 225 1.49 -21.59 -5.32
CA LYS A 225 1.07 -21.04 -6.63
C LYS A 225 1.59 -19.61 -6.88
N ARG A 226 1.96 -18.86 -5.84
CA ARG A 226 2.57 -17.52 -5.93
C ARG A 226 4.08 -17.53 -6.17
N PHE A 227 4.73 -18.69 -6.32
CA PHE A 227 6.18 -18.76 -6.59
C PHE A 227 6.62 -17.91 -7.78
N LYS A 228 5.84 -17.87 -8.86
CA LYS A 228 6.13 -17.03 -10.03
C LYS A 228 6.23 -15.53 -9.69
N ARG A 229 5.46 -15.06 -8.70
CA ARG A 229 5.55 -13.66 -8.22
C ARG A 229 6.83 -13.43 -7.41
N GLN A 230 7.35 -14.45 -6.74
CA GLN A 230 8.61 -14.34 -5.99
C GLN A 230 9.84 -14.27 -6.90
N LEU A 231 9.76 -14.73 -8.16
CA LEU A 231 10.84 -14.55 -9.15
C LEU A 231 11.12 -13.07 -9.48
N VAL A 232 10.20 -12.17 -9.12
CA VAL A 232 10.42 -10.72 -9.23
C VAL A 232 11.52 -10.27 -8.26
N LEU A 233 11.68 -10.88 -7.09
CA LEU A 233 12.68 -10.47 -6.10
C LEU A 233 14.11 -10.59 -6.66
N PRO A 234 14.55 -11.74 -7.21
CA PRO A 234 15.87 -11.84 -7.84
C PRO A 234 16.04 -10.87 -9.01
N LYS A 235 15.03 -10.75 -9.88
CA LYS A 235 15.06 -9.80 -11.03
C LYS A 235 15.22 -8.36 -10.56
N PHE A 236 14.53 -7.98 -9.49
CA PHE A 236 14.64 -6.67 -8.87
C PHE A 236 16.05 -6.43 -8.33
N LEU A 237 16.60 -7.36 -7.55
CA LEU A 237 17.94 -7.21 -6.97
C LEU A 237 19.02 -7.09 -8.06
N ILE A 238 18.97 -7.91 -9.12
CA ILE A 238 19.86 -7.79 -10.28
C ILE A 238 19.71 -6.42 -10.94
N SER A 239 18.47 -5.97 -11.14
CA SER A 239 18.17 -4.66 -11.73
C SER A 239 18.72 -3.48 -10.91
N VAL A 240 18.76 -3.62 -9.59
CA VAL A 240 19.34 -2.65 -8.65
C VAL A 240 20.87 -2.71 -8.66
N MET A 241 21.47 -3.91 -8.74
CA MET A 241 22.93 -4.04 -8.92
C MET A 241 23.40 -3.35 -10.21
N VAL A 242 22.68 -3.54 -11.31
CA VAL A 242 22.97 -2.84 -12.58
C VAL A 242 22.84 -1.32 -12.45
N GLU A 243 21.86 -0.83 -11.67
CA GLU A 243 21.72 0.60 -11.38
C GLU A 243 22.94 1.13 -10.61
N ARG A 244 23.39 0.41 -9.58
CA ARG A 244 24.60 0.75 -8.83
C ARG A 244 25.82 0.86 -9.75
N MET A 245 26.05 -0.15 -10.60
CA MET A 245 27.20 -0.19 -11.50
C MET A 245 27.22 0.99 -12.47
N LYS A 246 26.06 1.37 -13.01
CA LYS A 246 25.94 2.54 -13.88
C LYS A 246 26.17 3.85 -13.13
N GLY A 247 25.65 3.98 -11.91
CA GLY A 247 25.83 5.16 -11.07
C GLY A 247 27.25 5.32 -10.52
N THR A 248 28.03 4.24 -10.37
CA THR A 248 29.45 4.30 -10.01
C THR A 248 30.39 4.54 -11.20
N ALA A 249 29.89 4.39 -12.43
CA ALA A 249 30.64 4.63 -13.67
C ALA A 249 30.39 6.03 -14.26
N SER A 250 29.64 6.88 -13.53
CA SER A 250 29.35 8.29 -13.83
C SER A 250 30.04 9.16 -12.79
#